data_AF-A0A913ZWK6-F1
#
_entry.id   AF-A0A913ZWK6-F1
#
_cell.length_a   1.000
_cell.length_b   1.000
_cell.length_c   1.000
_cell.angle_alpha   90.00
_cell.angle_beta   90.00
_cell.angle_gamma   90.00
#
_symmetry.space_group_name_H-M   'P 1'
#
loop_
_entity.id
_entity.type
_entity.pdbx_description
1 polymer ?
#
loop_
_entity_poly.entity_id
_entity_poly.type
_entity_poly.pdbx_seq_one_letter_code
_entity_poly.pdbx_strand_id
1 'polypeptide(L)'
;MESPADFYRHVLTEVLDDLMDQVGGLTKIEKVKKALRKISQMYKGGLSNASSQCRSDWSDPANRCAYVFLYLMQHCHLVFSSLQYTSKILNSWQNKSNLKICSIGGGPGSDLVGLTTFLRKKGIFPPLLECLVLDLYPNWKDTWDMIYKRIPERFGVQYKRCDIVRDTALTSISTRRFIRDADMLTMVKFFSTVSAFFRDEPGCGDLLRSFLHELKPGCFVLFIDNQHNSDTQFEQDFASPIGLGKVFEFRGKSTLPFGQYSSTVKRYCRDLNYKPMSSCEVLIQLYKKLAVQPASRSCVISQDRNNRIPLQHSGSSVDRIQPGAHHRNNVDDRLSSSSQPRYSSLPAASSRSLVLHDFANRRHVPTSPVDGDSDSSYDNSDDDNSYEYDSDDRDYDYDDYDSNDCYDGYGDYDCDDDYDSDDNRNDCYDGHDDYDNDDYDSYRYDCYEEYDYMYDKYYGFDDKKDRYDGCHEYDCDDSYNDYDDYDRNKRL
;
A
#
# COMPACT_ATOMS: atom_id res chain seq x y z
N MET A 1 12.39 -15.28 18.51
CA MET A 1 12.15 -14.34 17.41
C MET A 1 10.87 -13.59 17.74
N GLU A 2 10.94 -12.26 17.76
CA GLU A 2 9.80 -11.37 18.04
C GLU A 2 8.58 -11.73 17.15
N SER A 3 7.36 -11.51 17.66
CA SER A 3 6.17 -11.70 16.84
C SER A 3 6.11 -10.63 15.73
N PRO A 4 5.57 -10.93 14.54
CA PRO A 4 5.42 -9.92 13.49
C PRO A 4 4.66 -8.66 13.95
N ALA A 5 3.63 -8.83 14.78
CA ALA A 5 2.85 -7.72 15.29
C ALA A 5 3.66 -6.84 16.26
N ASP A 6 4.48 -7.43 17.12
CA ASP A 6 5.37 -6.67 18.01
C ASP A 6 6.43 -5.92 17.23
N PHE A 7 6.99 -6.55 16.19
CA PHE A 7 7.92 -5.88 15.27
C PHE A 7 7.29 -4.63 14.63
N TYR A 8 6.03 -4.71 14.17
CA TYR A 8 5.35 -3.54 13.60
C TYR A 8 5.08 -2.44 14.63
N ARG A 9 4.73 -2.81 15.87
CA ARG A 9 4.58 -1.84 16.98
C ARG A 9 5.90 -1.18 17.31
N HIS A 10 7.00 -1.93 17.29
CA HIS A 10 8.33 -1.40 17.51
C HIS A 10 8.72 -0.42 16.40
N VAL A 11 8.54 -0.79 15.12
CA VAL A 11 8.77 0.12 13.99
C VAL A 11 7.95 1.40 14.13
N LEU A 12 6.65 1.28 14.44
CA LEU A 12 5.79 2.46 14.64
C LEU A 12 6.29 3.35 15.79
N THR A 13 6.66 2.74 16.92
CA THR A 13 7.20 3.44 18.11
C THR A 13 8.40 4.29 17.75
N GLU A 14 9.33 3.72 16.99
CA GLU A 14 10.60 4.35 16.66
C GLU A 14 10.50 5.46 15.61
N VAL A 15 9.46 5.45 14.76
CA VAL A 15 9.31 6.45 13.69
C VAL A 15 8.35 7.58 14.02
N LEU A 16 7.48 7.43 15.02
CA LEU A 16 6.48 8.45 15.32
C LEU A 16 7.09 9.77 15.81
N ASP A 17 8.12 9.70 16.65
CA ASP A 17 8.81 10.90 17.14
C ASP A 17 9.48 11.65 15.96
N ASP A 18 10.21 10.92 15.11
CA ASP A 18 10.85 11.44 13.89
C ASP A 18 9.81 12.12 12.95
N LEU A 19 8.64 11.51 12.77
CA LEU A 19 7.58 12.06 11.92
C LEU A 19 6.91 13.28 12.55
N MET A 20 6.67 13.26 13.85
CA MET A 20 6.09 14.39 14.59
C MET A 20 7.03 15.60 14.56
N ASP A 21 8.34 15.38 14.58
CA ASP A 21 9.32 16.47 14.48
C ASP A 21 9.35 17.08 13.08
N GLN A 22 9.11 16.30 12.02
CA GLN A 22 8.92 16.86 10.66
C GLN A 22 7.70 17.77 10.52
N VAL A 23 6.63 17.55 11.31
CA VAL A 23 5.42 18.40 11.25
C VAL A 23 5.74 19.83 11.71
N GLY A 24 6.63 19.96 12.71
CA GLY A 24 7.13 21.23 13.21
C GLY A 24 6.09 22.16 13.86
N GLY A 25 6.60 23.10 14.67
CA GLY A 25 5.82 24.15 15.31
C GLY A 25 5.02 23.72 16.56
N LEU A 26 4.56 24.71 17.31
CA LEU A 26 3.83 24.52 18.57
C LEU A 26 2.47 23.81 18.38
N THR A 27 1.90 23.88 17.17
CA THR A 27 0.60 23.31 16.83
C THR A 27 0.68 21.93 16.16
N LYS A 28 1.83 21.24 16.23
CA LYS A 28 2.04 19.95 15.52
C LYS A 28 0.99 18.88 15.84
N ILE A 29 0.57 18.76 17.10
CA ILE A 29 -0.48 17.82 17.53
C ILE A 29 -1.81 18.15 16.86
N GLU A 30 -2.22 19.41 16.85
CA GLU A 30 -3.49 19.83 16.24
C GLU A 30 -3.49 19.66 14.72
N LYS A 31 -2.36 19.91 14.06
CA LYS A 31 -2.18 19.63 12.62
C LYS A 31 -2.39 18.14 12.32
N VAL A 32 -1.76 17.25 13.09
CA VAL A 32 -1.91 15.79 12.91
C VAL A 32 -3.32 15.32 13.25
N LYS A 33 -3.98 15.87 14.28
CA LYS A 33 -5.40 15.61 14.55
C LYS A 33 -6.30 15.99 13.38
N LYS A 34 -6.10 17.19 12.81
CA LYS A 34 -6.86 17.65 11.64
C LYS A 34 -6.65 16.72 10.45
N ALA A 35 -5.40 16.29 10.20
CA ALA A 35 -5.07 15.31 9.18
C ALA A 35 -5.75 13.95 9.43
N LEU A 36 -5.73 13.44 10.68
CA LEU A 36 -6.41 12.19 11.06
C LEU A 36 -7.90 12.24 10.82
N ARG A 37 -8.57 13.35 11.16
CA ARG A 37 -10.00 13.57 10.87
C ARG A 37 -10.27 13.53 9.37
N LYS A 38 -9.52 14.32 8.59
CA LYS A 38 -9.65 14.38 7.13
C LYS A 38 -9.48 13.01 6.49
N ILE A 39 -8.41 12.30 6.83
CA ILE A 39 -8.12 10.96 6.30
C ILE A 39 -9.22 9.97 6.71
N SER A 40 -9.63 9.97 7.98
CA SER A 40 -10.69 9.08 8.47
C SER A 40 -12.02 9.31 7.75
N GLN A 41 -12.39 10.58 7.52
CA GLN A 41 -13.60 10.94 6.77
C GLN A 41 -13.52 10.48 5.31
N MET A 42 -12.38 10.71 4.64
CA MET A 42 -12.13 10.29 3.25
C MET A 42 -12.32 8.78 3.07
N TYR A 43 -11.83 7.95 4.00
CA TYR A 43 -12.00 6.50 3.93
C TYR A 43 -13.39 6.01 4.39
N LYS A 44 -14.05 6.71 5.32
CA LYS A 44 -15.42 6.38 5.75
C LYS A 44 -16.47 6.64 4.68
N GLY A 45 -16.34 7.73 3.92
CA GLY A 45 -17.31 8.14 2.90
C GLY A 45 -17.31 7.26 1.64
N GLY A 46 -16.42 6.26 1.57
CA GLY A 46 -16.16 5.50 0.36
C GLY A 46 -15.36 6.35 -0.64
N LEU A 47 -14.16 5.89 -0.98
CA LEU A 47 -13.31 6.57 -1.97
C LEU A 47 -13.97 6.68 -3.36
N SER A 48 -15.08 5.98 -3.59
CA SER A 48 -15.92 6.11 -4.77
C SER A 48 -16.49 7.52 -5.00
N ASN A 49 -16.65 8.31 -3.94
CA ASN A 49 -17.12 9.70 -4.03
C ASN A 49 -15.97 10.72 -3.97
N ALA A 50 -14.72 10.26 -3.89
CA ALA A 50 -13.57 11.14 -3.79
C ALA A 50 -13.30 11.80 -5.15
N SER A 51 -13.66 13.07 -5.29
CA SER A 51 -13.22 13.89 -6.42
C SER A 51 -11.70 14.07 -6.38
N SER A 52 -11.11 14.52 -7.49
CA SER A 52 -9.68 14.90 -7.55
C SER A 52 -9.29 15.91 -6.46
N GLN A 53 -10.26 16.71 -5.99
CA GLN A 53 -10.10 17.71 -4.93
C GLN A 53 -10.09 17.09 -3.52
N CYS A 54 -10.56 15.85 -3.35
CA CYS A 54 -10.63 15.17 -2.06
C CYS A 54 -9.33 14.44 -1.67
N ARG A 55 -8.31 14.41 -2.56
CA ARG A 55 -7.05 13.74 -2.25
C ARG A 55 -6.30 14.45 -1.12
N SER A 56 -5.81 13.69 -0.15
CA SER A 56 -4.87 14.21 0.84
C SER A 56 -3.57 14.64 0.15
N ASP A 57 -3.04 15.80 0.54
CA ASP A 57 -1.73 16.22 0.10
C ASP A 57 -0.67 15.47 0.90
N TRP A 58 -0.09 14.42 0.33
CA TRP A 58 0.96 13.66 0.98
C TRP A 58 2.33 14.36 0.95
N SER A 59 2.46 15.56 0.37
CA SER A 59 3.62 16.42 0.56
C SER A 59 3.60 17.10 1.94
N ASP A 60 2.44 17.21 2.60
CA ASP A 60 2.31 17.68 3.98
C ASP A 60 2.79 16.59 4.99
N PRO A 61 3.80 16.87 5.83
CA PRO A 61 4.26 15.93 6.87
C PRO A 61 3.17 15.54 7.88
N ALA A 62 2.19 16.41 8.16
CA ALA A 62 1.09 16.08 9.07
C ALA A 62 0.21 14.95 8.51
N ASN A 63 -0.08 14.99 7.21
CA ASN A 63 -0.83 13.94 6.53
C ASN A 63 -0.06 12.62 6.53
N ARG A 64 1.26 12.64 6.23
CA ARG A 64 2.09 11.42 6.28
C ARG A 64 2.18 10.85 7.69
N CYS A 65 2.37 11.68 8.70
CA CYS A 65 2.39 11.27 10.10
C CYS A 65 1.05 10.63 10.52
N ALA A 66 -0.07 11.27 10.20
CA ALA A 66 -1.41 10.76 10.47
C ALA A 66 -1.64 9.38 9.80
N TYR A 67 -1.25 9.22 8.54
CA TYR A 67 -1.40 7.96 7.82
C TYR A 67 -0.53 6.84 8.41
N VAL A 68 0.75 7.12 8.72
CA VAL A 68 1.63 6.14 9.35
C VAL A 68 1.09 5.71 10.71
N PHE A 69 0.67 6.67 11.54
CA PHE A 69 0.05 6.39 12.84
C PHE A 69 -1.17 5.48 12.71
N LEU A 70 -2.05 5.78 11.75
CA LEU A 70 -3.32 5.08 11.62
C LEU A 70 -3.17 3.71 10.95
N TYR A 71 -2.37 3.58 9.90
CA TYR A 71 -2.46 2.42 8.98
C TYR A 71 -1.23 1.53 8.91
N LEU A 72 -0.03 2.01 9.30
CA LEU A 72 1.22 1.28 9.04
C LEU A 72 1.16 -0.17 9.55
N MET A 73 0.81 -0.37 10.82
CA MET A 73 0.80 -1.71 11.43
C MET A 73 -0.17 -2.67 10.74
N GLN A 74 -1.41 -2.21 10.49
CA GLN A 74 -2.43 -3.03 9.86
C GLN A 74 -2.03 -3.39 8.43
N HIS A 75 -1.49 -2.45 7.65
CA HIS A 75 -1.10 -2.71 6.26
C HIS A 75 0.10 -3.66 6.17
N CYS A 76 1.09 -3.51 7.06
CA CYS A 76 2.18 -4.49 7.19
C CYS A 76 1.64 -5.90 7.49
N HIS A 77 0.70 -5.98 8.43
CA HIS A 77 0.09 -7.26 8.82
C HIS A 77 -0.70 -7.89 7.67
N LEU A 78 -1.50 -7.11 6.94
CA LEU A 78 -2.25 -7.58 5.79
C LEU A 78 -1.35 -8.26 4.76
N VAL A 79 -0.21 -7.64 4.41
CA VAL A 79 0.72 -8.24 3.45
C VAL A 79 1.37 -9.50 4.02
N PHE A 80 1.85 -9.45 5.26
CA PHE A 80 2.45 -10.61 5.91
C PHE A 80 1.51 -11.82 5.95
N SER A 81 0.27 -11.63 6.42
CA SER A 81 -0.71 -12.71 6.54
C SER A 81 -1.14 -13.23 5.17
N SER A 82 -1.34 -12.34 4.19
CA SER A 82 -1.66 -12.70 2.80
C SER A 82 -0.66 -13.70 2.21
N LEU A 83 0.64 -13.47 2.44
CA LEU A 83 1.70 -14.30 1.90
C LEU A 83 1.80 -15.67 2.60
N GLN A 84 1.24 -15.82 3.80
CA GLN A 84 1.23 -17.09 4.53
C GLN A 84 0.18 -18.08 4.00
N TYR A 85 -0.87 -17.62 3.34
CA TYR A 85 -1.98 -18.47 2.88
C TYR A 85 -1.62 -19.43 1.75
N THR A 86 -0.43 -19.32 1.14
CA THR A 86 -0.03 -20.24 0.08
C THR A 86 1.42 -20.67 0.16
N SER A 87 1.64 -21.98 0.09
CA SER A 87 2.98 -22.58 -0.08
C SER A 87 3.57 -22.30 -1.46
N LYS A 88 2.77 -21.86 -2.45
CA LYS A 88 3.25 -21.59 -3.82
C LYS A 88 4.31 -20.49 -3.85
N ILE A 89 4.19 -19.48 -2.99
CA ILE A 89 5.19 -18.41 -2.86
C ILE A 89 6.48 -18.98 -2.28
N LEU A 90 6.39 -19.71 -1.17
CA LEU A 90 7.53 -20.36 -0.52
C LEU A 90 8.29 -21.24 -1.51
N ASN A 91 7.59 -22.15 -2.19
CA ASN A 91 8.18 -23.05 -3.18
C ASN A 91 8.85 -22.29 -4.33
N SER A 92 8.33 -21.11 -4.70
CA SER A 92 8.89 -20.30 -5.79
C SER A 92 10.12 -19.50 -5.37
N TRP A 93 10.31 -19.21 -4.08
CA TRP A 93 11.31 -18.25 -3.59
C TRP A 93 12.39 -18.86 -2.70
N GLN A 94 12.18 -20.04 -2.10
CA GLN A 94 13.08 -20.64 -1.10
C GLN A 94 14.54 -20.75 -1.54
N ASN A 95 14.81 -20.87 -2.85
CA ASN A 95 16.16 -21.01 -3.40
C ASN A 95 16.56 -19.85 -4.34
N LYS A 96 15.85 -18.72 -4.30
CA LYS A 96 16.20 -17.57 -5.14
C LYS A 96 17.36 -16.79 -4.53
N SER A 97 18.41 -16.59 -5.32
CA SER A 97 19.54 -15.71 -4.97
C SER A 97 19.20 -14.22 -5.09
N ASN A 98 18.25 -13.88 -5.98
CA ASN A 98 17.73 -12.54 -6.18
C ASN A 98 16.20 -12.56 -6.21
N LEU A 99 15.57 -11.61 -5.53
CA LEU A 99 14.14 -11.35 -5.59
C LEU A 99 13.89 -9.88 -5.95
N LYS A 100 13.04 -9.65 -6.95
CA LYS A 100 12.65 -8.30 -7.40
C LYS A 100 11.19 -8.00 -7.10
N ILE A 101 10.93 -6.90 -6.43
CA ILE A 101 9.59 -6.50 -5.96
C ILE A 101 9.22 -5.14 -6.53
N CYS A 102 8.08 -5.04 -7.20
CA CYS A 102 7.54 -3.76 -7.68
C CYS A 102 6.29 -3.39 -6.86
N SER A 103 6.33 -2.27 -6.14
CA SER A 103 5.20 -1.73 -5.39
C SER A 103 4.56 -0.57 -6.14
N ILE A 104 3.25 -0.64 -6.37
CA ILE A 104 2.47 0.46 -6.96
C ILE A 104 1.59 1.07 -5.87
N GLY A 105 1.70 2.39 -5.69
CA GLY A 105 1.07 3.09 -4.57
C GLY A 105 1.71 2.71 -3.24
N GLY A 106 3.04 2.56 -3.21
CA GLY A 106 3.74 2.01 -2.05
C GLY A 106 3.67 2.88 -0.80
N GLY A 107 3.41 4.18 -0.93
CA GLY A 107 3.31 5.11 0.18
C GLY A 107 4.50 4.98 1.14
N PRO A 108 4.28 4.81 2.47
CA PRO A 108 5.38 4.65 3.44
C PRO A 108 6.10 3.29 3.35
N GLY A 109 5.82 2.45 2.35
CA GLY A 109 6.45 1.14 2.15
C GLY A 109 5.95 0.04 3.10
N SER A 110 4.71 0.16 3.60
CA SER A 110 4.11 -0.81 4.52
C SER A 110 4.07 -2.24 3.95
N ASP A 111 3.93 -2.36 2.63
CA ASP A 111 3.97 -3.64 1.94
C ASP A 111 5.36 -4.28 1.93
N LEU A 112 6.42 -3.49 1.76
CA LEU A 112 7.80 -3.95 1.87
C LEU A 112 8.14 -4.38 3.31
N VAL A 113 7.62 -3.69 4.33
CA VAL A 113 7.80 -4.10 5.74
C VAL A 113 7.10 -5.44 6.01
N GLY A 114 5.85 -5.62 5.55
CA GLY A 114 5.13 -6.88 5.68
C GLY A 114 5.81 -8.04 4.93
N LEU A 115 6.27 -7.79 3.70
CA LEU A 115 7.00 -8.75 2.87
C LEU A 115 8.32 -9.19 3.52
N THR A 116 9.16 -8.24 3.95
CA THR A 116 10.46 -8.55 4.57
C THR A 116 10.28 -9.33 5.86
N THR A 117 9.25 -9.01 6.64
CA THR A 117 8.87 -9.77 7.84
C THR A 117 8.46 -11.21 7.50
N PHE A 118 7.71 -11.40 6.40
CA PHE A 118 7.38 -12.74 5.90
C PHE A 118 8.63 -13.53 5.50
N LEU A 119 9.52 -12.92 4.70
CA LEU A 119 10.76 -13.55 4.23
C LEU A 119 11.66 -13.98 5.40
N ARG A 120 11.84 -13.09 6.39
CA ARG A 120 12.59 -13.35 7.63
C ARG A 120 11.97 -14.50 8.41
N LYS A 121 10.66 -14.45 8.68
CA LYS A 121 9.95 -15.46 9.48
C LYS A 121 9.99 -16.84 8.84
N LYS A 122 10.07 -16.90 7.51
CA LYS A 122 10.12 -18.14 6.74
C LYS A 122 11.54 -18.62 6.46
N GLY A 123 12.57 -17.86 6.85
CA GLY A 123 13.97 -18.22 6.61
C GLY A 123 14.35 -18.27 5.13
N ILE A 124 13.69 -17.47 4.29
CA ILE A 124 13.89 -17.44 2.83
C ILE A 124 14.29 -16.04 2.34
N PHE A 125 14.90 -15.24 3.22
CA PHE A 125 15.39 -13.92 2.85
C PHE A 125 16.52 -14.08 1.81
N PRO A 126 16.39 -13.52 0.59
CA PRO A 126 17.36 -13.74 -0.47
C PRO A 126 18.65 -12.93 -0.21
N PRO A 127 19.81 -13.40 -0.71
CA PRO A 127 21.05 -12.62 -0.68
C PRO A 127 20.92 -11.24 -1.32
N LEU A 128 20.12 -11.11 -2.39
CA LEU A 128 19.81 -9.85 -3.04
C LEU A 128 18.28 -9.65 -3.08
N LEU A 129 17.82 -8.58 -2.44
CA LEU A 129 16.46 -8.09 -2.57
C LEU A 129 16.53 -6.70 -3.21
N GLU A 130 15.85 -6.54 -4.34
CA GLU A 130 15.72 -5.27 -5.03
C GLU A 130 14.24 -4.87 -5.08
N CYS A 131 13.93 -3.64 -4.70
CA CYS A 131 12.59 -3.11 -4.68
C CYS A 131 12.50 -1.84 -5.53
N LEU A 132 11.40 -1.71 -6.26
CA LEU A 132 11.01 -0.51 -6.98
C LEU A 132 9.66 -0.07 -6.43
N VAL A 133 9.57 1.17 -5.92
CA VAL A 133 8.33 1.78 -5.48
C VAL A 133 7.93 2.85 -6.48
N LEU A 134 6.71 2.73 -7.01
CA LEU A 134 6.07 3.66 -7.92
C LEU A 134 4.93 4.33 -7.18
N ASP A 135 5.06 5.62 -6.90
CA ASP A 135 4.05 6.38 -6.15
C ASP A 135 3.87 7.78 -6.74
N LEU A 136 2.68 8.36 -6.62
CA LEU A 136 2.42 9.73 -7.07
C LEU A 136 3.22 10.76 -6.25
N TYR A 137 3.45 10.49 -4.97
CA TYR A 137 4.02 11.44 -4.03
C TYR A 137 5.45 11.03 -3.64
N PRO A 138 6.49 11.64 -4.24
CA PRO A 138 7.87 11.27 -3.97
C PRO A 138 8.30 11.56 -2.52
N ASN A 139 7.63 12.46 -1.80
CA ASN A 139 7.91 12.76 -0.38
C ASN A 139 7.69 11.56 0.54
N TRP A 140 6.96 10.53 0.11
CA TRP A 140 6.92 9.26 0.83
C TRP A 140 8.30 8.62 0.98
N LYS A 141 9.25 8.94 0.11
CA LYS A 141 10.63 8.48 0.23
C LYS A 141 11.25 8.88 1.58
N ASP A 142 11.00 10.09 2.06
CA ASP A 142 11.57 10.55 3.34
C ASP A 142 11.02 9.75 4.52
N THR A 143 9.70 9.49 4.49
CA THR A 143 9.03 8.62 5.48
C THR A 143 9.50 7.16 5.37
N TRP A 144 9.68 6.65 4.15
CA TRP A 144 10.26 5.33 3.91
C TRP A 144 11.67 5.23 4.49
N ASP A 145 12.54 6.21 4.27
CA ASP A 145 13.91 6.20 4.76
C ASP A 145 13.95 6.15 6.31
N MET A 146 12.98 6.76 7.00
CA MET A 146 12.82 6.66 8.46
C MET A 146 12.42 5.23 8.89
N ILE A 147 11.44 4.64 8.22
CA ILE A 147 10.97 3.27 8.49
C ILE A 147 12.07 2.25 8.19
N TYR A 148 12.74 2.40 7.04
CA TYR A 148 13.78 1.50 6.56
C TYR A 148 14.99 1.42 7.51
N LYS A 149 15.32 2.50 8.22
CA LYS A 149 16.36 2.49 9.26
C LYS A 149 16.06 1.51 10.39
N ARG A 150 14.77 1.20 10.64
CA ARG A 150 14.30 0.29 11.69
C ARG A 150 14.13 -1.15 11.21
N ILE A 151 14.35 -1.42 9.91
CA ILE A 151 14.34 -2.77 9.36
C ILE A 151 15.76 -3.35 9.48
N PRO A 152 15.93 -4.56 10.07
CA PRO A 152 17.25 -5.13 10.29
C PRO A 152 17.97 -5.52 8.99
N GLU A 153 17.25 -5.95 7.96
CA GLU A 153 17.85 -6.30 6.68
C GLU A 153 18.13 -5.07 5.80
N ARG A 154 19.22 -5.14 5.05
CA ARG A 154 19.57 -4.15 4.05
C ARG A 154 19.23 -4.67 2.66
N PHE A 155 18.48 -3.88 1.91
CA PHE A 155 18.09 -4.17 0.55
C PHE A 155 17.94 -2.89 -0.27
N GLY A 156 18.05 -3.01 -1.60
CA GLY A 156 17.99 -1.85 -2.47
C GLY A 156 16.55 -1.42 -2.70
N VAL A 157 16.23 -0.14 -2.47
CA VAL A 157 14.91 0.42 -2.81
C VAL A 157 15.09 1.63 -3.72
N GLN A 158 14.45 1.58 -4.88
CA GLN A 158 14.32 2.72 -5.79
C GLN A 158 12.92 3.31 -5.66
N TYR A 159 12.83 4.55 -5.22
CA TYR A 159 11.58 5.29 -5.17
C TYR A 159 11.45 6.18 -6.41
N LYS A 160 10.36 6.04 -7.16
CA LYS A 160 10.12 6.84 -8.38
C LYS A 160 8.70 7.41 -8.39
N ARG A 161 8.59 8.68 -8.78
CA ARG A 161 7.29 9.31 -9.06
C ARG A 161 6.61 8.57 -10.21
N CYS A 162 5.34 8.21 -10.02
CA CYS A 162 4.48 7.65 -11.06
C CYS A 162 3.02 8.00 -10.79
N ASP A 163 2.38 8.70 -11.71
CA ASP A 163 0.95 8.97 -11.68
C ASP A 163 0.22 7.93 -12.54
N ILE A 164 -0.29 6.86 -11.93
CA ILE A 164 -1.00 5.79 -12.65
C ILE A 164 -2.23 6.29 -13.41
N VAL A 165 -2.81 7.43 -13.00
CA VAL A 165 -4.00 7.99 -13.64
C VAL A 165 -3.61 8.83 -14.84
N ARG A 166 -2.60 9.70 -14.70
CA ARG A 166 -2.27 10.72 -15.71
C ARG A 166 -1.09 10.39 -16.61
N ASP A 167 -0.15 9.59 -16.15
CA ASP A 167 1.01 9.23 -16.96
C ASP A 167 0.57 8.25 -18.07
N THR A 168 0.95 8.54 -19.32
CA THR A 168 0.50 7.77 -20.48
C THR A 168 1.42 6.60 -20.83
N ALA A 169 2.66 6.59 -20.32
CA ALA A 169 3.64 5.56 -20.65
C ALA A 169 4.71 5.38 -19.58
N LEU A 170 5.32 4.20 -19.57
CA LEU A 170 6.59 3.93 -18.87
C LEU A 170 7.72 4.74 -19.51
N THR A 171 7.98 5.93 -18.98
CA THR A 171 8.99 6.84 -19.55
C THR A 171 10.42 6.30 -19.41
N SER A 172 10.70 5.52 -18.37
CA SER A 172 12.05 5.00 -18.10
C SER A 172 12.22 3.54 -18.52
N ILE A 173 13.16 3.30 -19.43
CA ILE A 173 13.57 1.95 -19.87
C ILE A 173 13.99 1.08 -18.66
N SER A 174 14.65 1.67 -17.66
CA SER A 174 15.07 0.94 -16.45
C SER A 174 13.88 0.51 -15.60
N THR A 175 12.85 1.34 -15.46
CA THR A 175 11.60 1.00 -14.77
C THR A 175 10.89 -0.15 -15.48
N ARG A 176 10.72 -0.05 -16.80
CA ARG A 176 10.10 -1.12 -17.60
C ARG A 176 10.85 -2.45 -17.47
N ARG A 177 12.18 -2.41 -17.56
CA ARG A 177 13.02 -3.59 -17.37
C ARG A 177 12.85 -4.19 -15.97
N PHE A 178 12.79 -3.34 -14.95
CA PHE A 178 12.58 -3.80 -13.58
C PHE A 178 11.23 -4.52 -13.42
N ILE A 179 10.14 -3.92 -13.92
CA ILE A 179 8.79 -4.51 -13.88
C ILE A 179 8.77 -5.86 -14.60
N ARG A 180 9.38 -5.94 -15.79
CA ARG A 180 9.48 -7.19 -16.57
C ARG A 180 10.23 -8.28 -15.82
N ASP A 181 11.26 -7.90 -15.07
CA ASP A 181 12.09 -8.84 -14.31
C ASP A 181 11.51 -9.12 -12.90
N ALA A 182 10.45 -8.42 -12.48
CA ALA A 182 9.88 -8.52 -11.14
C ALA A 182 9.31 -9.93 -10.86
N ASP A 183 9.56 -10.43 -9.65
CA ASP A 183 9.00 -11.69 -9.15
C ASP A 183 7.66 -11.50 -8.46
N MET A 184 7.41 -10.28 -7.97
CA MET A 184 6.16 -9.88 -7.37
C MET A 184 5.85 -8.43 -7.68
N LEU A 185 4.56 -8.16 -7.90
CA LEU A 185 3.98 -6.83 -7.91
C LEU A 185 2.97 -6.70 -6.76
N THR A 186 3.04 -5.61 -6.00
CA THR A 186 2.13 -5.31 -4.89
C THR A 186 1.28 -4.08 -5.19
N MET A 187 -0.01 -4.16 -4.84
CA MET A 187 -0.97 -3.05 -4.85
C MET A 187 -1.77 -3.14 -3.55
N VAL A 188 -1.41 -2.34 -2.55
CA VAL A 188 -1.98 -2.43 -1.19
C VAL A 188 -2.66 -1.12 -0.83
N LYS A 189 -3.99 -1.15 -0.67
CA LYS A 189 -4.88 0.01 -0.47
C LYS A 189 -4.70 1.11 -1.53
N PHE A 190 -4.29 0.68 -2.72
CA PHE A 190 -4.00 1.56 -3.84
C PHE A 190 -5.22 1.76 -4.74
N PHE A 191 -5.90 0.67 -5.12
CA PHE A 191 -6.84 0.68 -6.23
C PHE A 191 -8.10 1.47 -5.92
N SER A 192 -8.66 1.37 -4.72
CA SER A 192 -9.81 2.20 -4.28
C SER A 192 -9.53 3.69 -4.33
N THR A 193 -8.26 4.11 -4.18
CA THR A 193 -7.86 5.53 -4.26
C THR A 193 -7.81 6.03 -5.70
N VAL A 194 -7.55 5.15 -6.68
CA VAL A 194 -7.41 5.52 -8.09
C VAL A 194 -8.59 5.10 -8.97
N SER A 195 -9.42 4.16 -8.52
CA SER A 195 -10.47 3.54 -9.32
C SER A 195 -11.62 4.50 -9.64
N ALA A 196 -11.88 5.49 -8.78
CA ALA A 196 -12.83 6.57 -9.08
C ALA A 196 -12.44 7.28 -10.39
N PHE A 197 -11.14 7.56 -10.57
CA PHE A 197 -10.62 8.24 -11.75
C PHE A 197 -10.61 7.36 -13.01
N PHE A 198 -10.63 6.04 -12.85
CA PHE A 198 -10.70 5.13 -14.00
C PHE A 198 -12.07 5.14 -14.69
N ARG A 199 -13.11 5.68 -14.04
CA ARG A 199 -14.48 5.69 -14.56
C ARG A 199 -14.77 6.89 -15.46
N ASP A 200 -14.15 8.03 -15.15
CA ASP A 200 -14.55 9.32 -15.73
C ASP A 200 -13.78 9.67 -17.01
N GLU A 201 -12.60 9.08 -17.23
CA GLU A 201 -11.71 9.45 -18.34
C GLU A 201 -11.34 8.24 -19.22
N PRO A 202 -11.66 8.25 -20.53
CA PRO A 202 -11.23 7.21 -21.46
C PRO A 202 -9.71 7.05 -21.48
N GLY A 203 -9.22 5.81 -21.40
CA GLY A 203 -7.80 5.50 -21.36
C GLY A 203 -7.17 5.52 -19.95
N CYS A 204 -7.91 5.95 -18.93
CA CYS A 204 -7.43 5.78 -17.57
C CYS A 204 -7.23 4.30 -17.22
N GLY A 205 -6.11 4.03 -16.54
CA GLY A 205 -5.65 2.68 -16.25
C GLY A 205 -4.82 2.02 -17.36
N ASP A 206 -4.62 2.65 -18.53
CA ASP A 206 -3.76 2.11 -19.59
C ASP A 206 -2.32 1.88 -19.12
N LEU A 207 -1.81 2.77 -18.28
CA LEU A 207 -0.49 2.60 -17.69
C LEU A 207 -0.44 1.37 -16.77
N LEU A 208 -1.46 1.15 -15.93
CA LEU A 208 -1.55 -0.03 -15.09
C LEU A 208 -1.66 -1.30 -15.95
N ARG A 209 -2.48 -1.29 -17.00
CA ARG A 209 -2.55 -2.40 -17.97
C ARG A 209 -1.18 -2.68 -18.61
N SER A 210 -0.46 -1.63 -18.98
CA SER A 210 0.90 -1.75 -19.53
C SER A 210 1.84 -2.40 -18.51
N PHE A 211 1.83 -1.99 -17.24
CA PHE A 211 2.68 -2.60 -16.21
C PHE A 211 2.39 -4.09 -16.06
N LEU A 212 1.11 -4.45 -15.95
CA LEU A 212 0.69 -5.84 -15.76
C LEU A 212 0.93 -6.71 -17.02
N HIS A 213 0.93 -6.09 -18.21
CA HIS A 213 1.30 -6.76 -19.46
C HIS A 213 2.81 -7.07 -19.53
N GLU A 214 3.67 -6.20 -18.98
CA GLU A 214 5.12 -6.41 -18.96
C GLU A 214 5.57 -7.53 -18.01
N LEU A 215 4.72 -7.95 -17.06
CA LEU A 215 5.07 -8.99 -16.09
C LEU A 215 5.45 -10.31 -16.76
N LYS A 216 6.58 -10.88 -16.34
CA LYS A 216 7.00 -12.21 -16.78
C LYS A 216 6.05 -13.30 -16.28
N PRO A 217 5.90 -14.41 -17.02
CA PRO A 217 5.23 -15.61 -16.52
C PRO A 217 5.82 -16.06 -15.19
N GLY A 218 4.94 -16.47 -14.27
CA GLY A 218 5.31 -16.88 -12.93
C GLY A 218 5.43 -15.75 -11.91
N CYS A 219 5.40 -14.48 -12.34
CA CYS A 219 5.31 -13.32 -11.43
C CYS A 219 4.02 -13.38 -10.61
N PHE A 220 4.10 -13.07 -9.33
CA PHE A 220 2.93 -12.95 -8.46
C PHE A 220 2.40 -11.51 -8.43
N VAL A 221 1.10 -11.34 -8.32
CA VAL A 221 0.48 -10.03 -8.09
C VAL A 221 -0.35 -10.11 -6.81
N LEU A 222 0.04 -9.36 -5.79
CA LEU A 222 -0.73 -9.23 -4.55
C LEU A 222 -1.55 -7.94 -4.60
N PHE A 223 -2.86 -8.12 -4.61
CA PHE A 223 -3.85 -7.07 -4.56
C PHE A 223 -4.54 -7.11 -3.20
N ILE A 224 -4.49 -6.00 -2.46
CA ILE A 224 -5.20 -5.85 -1.19
C ILE A 224 -5.94 -4.52 -1.24
N ASP A 225 -7.25 -4.55 -1.09
CA ASP A 225 -8.04 -3.33 -1.02
C ASP A 225 -9.16 -3.40 0.04
N ASN A 226 -9.91 -2.31 0.19
CA ASN A 226 -11.18 -2.30 0.91
C ASN A 226 -12.18 -3.21 0.20
N GLN A 227 -12.97 -3.94 0.99
CA GLN A 227 -14.07 -4.73 0.45
C GLN A 227 -15.24 -3.79 0.09
N HIS A 228 -15.71 -3.88 -1.15
CA HIS A 228 -16.82 -3.13 -1.74
C HIS A 228 -17.73 -4.05 -2.58
N ASN A 229 -18.98 -3.64 -2.81
CA ASN A 229 -19.90 -4.47 -3.61
C ASN A 229 -19.45 -4.64 -5.08
N SER A 230 -18.57 -3.76 -5.59
CA SER A 230 -18.01 -3.80 -6.96
C SER A 230 -16.61 -4.43 -7.05
N ASP A 231 -16.23 -5.25 -6.07
CA ASP A 231 -14.89 -5.80 -5.86
C ASP A 231 -14.29 -6.64 -7.00
N THR A 232 -15.08 -6.99 -8.01
CA THR A 232 -14.59 -7.76 -9.15
C THR A 232 -13.96 -6.88 -10.23
N GLN A 233 -13.99 -5.55 -10.07
CA GLN A 233 -13.56 -4.62 -11.11
C GLN A 233 -12.08 -4.80 -11.48
N PHE A 234 -11.18 -4.88 -10.50
CA PHE A 234 -9.76 -5.14 -10.78
C PHE A 234 -9.57 -6.46 -11.55
N GLU A 235 -10.28 -7.51 -11.14
CA GLU A 235 -10.17 -8.83 -11.77
C GLU A 235 -10.66 -8.84 -13.22
N GLN A 236 -11.78 -8.17 -13.49
CA GLN A 236 -12.42 -8.11 -14.81
C GLN A 236 -11.65 -7.19 -15.76
N ASP A 237 -11.28 -6.00 -15.29
CA ASP A 237 -10.75 -4.93 -16.16
C ASP A 237 -9.22 -5.03 -16.35
N PHE A 238 -8.52 -5.65 -15.39
CA PHE A 238 -7.05 -5.66 -15.38
C PHE A 238 -6.47 -7.07 -15.33
N ALA A 239 -6.92 -7.94 -14.42
CA ALA A 239 -6.23 -9.20 -14.17
C ALA A 239 -6.50 -10.27 -15.24
N SER A 240 -7.78 -10.50 -15.53
CA SER A 240 -8.23 -11.55 -16.45
C SER A 240 -7.78 -11.33 -17.90
N PRO A 241 -7.89 -10.12 -18.49
CA PRO A 241 -7.51 -9.86 -19.89
C PRO A 241 -6.04 -10.17 -20.21
N ILE A 242 -5.17 -10.17 -19.20
CA ILE A 242 -3.73 -10.37 -19.36
C ILE A 242 -3.25 -11.74 -18.84
N GLY A 243 -4.17 -12.64 -18.47
CA GLY A 243 -3.84 -13.98 -17.99
C GLY A 243 -3.22 -14.01 -16.59
N LEU A 244 -3.66 -13.15 -15.66
CA LEU A 244 -3.38 -13.33 -14.23
C LEU A 244 -4.34 -14.38 -13.67
N GLY A 245 -3.84 -15.59 -13.42
CA GLY A 245 -4.62 -16.65 -12.79
C GLY A 245 -4.71 -16.45 -11.28
N LYS A 246 -5.92 -16.45 -10.72
CA LYS A 246 -6.13 -16.32 -9.28
C LYS A 246 -5.56 -17.53 -8.53
N VAL A 247 -4.72 -17.28 -7.54
CA VAL A 247 -4.09 -18.28 -6.67
C VAL A 247 -4.84 -18.43 -5.36
N PHE A 248 -5.26 -17.30 -4.79
CA PHE A 248 -5.92 -17.21 -3.49
C PHE A 248 -6.80 -15.97 -3.45
N GLU A 249 -7.89 -16.05 -2.71
CA GLU A 249 -8.77 -14.93 -2.41
C GLU A 249 -9.23 -15.02 -0.95
N PHE A 250 -9.25 -13.89 -0.27
CA PHE A 250 -9.88 -13.72 1.03
C PHE A 250 -10.73 -12.46 1.02
N ARG A 251 -11.91 -12.58 1.63
CA ARG A 251 -12.87 -11.49 1.84
C ARG A 251 -13.30 -11.50 3.29
N GLY A 252 -13.25 -10.33 3.91
CA GLY A 252 -13.79 -10.10 5.24
C GLY A 252 -12.83 -9.35 6.13
N LYS A 253 -13.09 -9.44 7.44
CA LYS A 253 -12.36 -8.68 8.44
C LYS A 253 -10.99 -9.29 8.72
N SER A 254 -9.95 -8.51 8.46
CA SER A 254 -8.60 -8.81 8.95
C SER A 254 -8.32 -8.00 10.20
N THR A 255 -7.79 -8.65 11.23
CA THR A 255 -7.49 -8.04 12.53
C THR A 255 -6.02 -8.27 12.87
N LEU A 256 -5.30 -7.19 13.17
CA LEU A 256 -3.96 -7.25 13.73
C LEU A 256 -4.00 -8.03 15.06
N PRO A 257 -3.16 -9.06 15.24
CA PRO A 257 -3.10 -9.81 16.49
C PRO A 257 -2.94 -8.88 17.69
N PHE A 258 -3.66 -9.16 18.78
CA PHE A 258 -3.61 -8.34 19.98
C PHE A 258 -2.18 -8.24 20.54
N GLY A 259 -1.90 -7.14 21.23
CA GLY A 259 -0.65 -6.93 21.93
C GLY A 259 -0.56 -5.51 22.47
N GLN A 260 0.37 -5.30 23.40
CA GLN A 260 0.46 -4.03 24.10
C GLN A 260 1.19 -2.98 23.25
N TYR A 261 0.58 -1.81 23.13
CA TYR A 261 1.28 -0.64 22.61
C TYR A 261 2.39 -0.18 23.57
N SER A 262 3.49 0.31 22.99
CA SER A 262 4.56 0.96 23.72
C SER A 262 4.06 2.22 24.45
N SER A 263 4.85 2.74 25.39
CA SER A 263 4.58 4.01 26.05
C SER A 263 4.44 5.16 25.05
N THR A 264 5.26 5.19 24.00
CA THR A 264 5.22 6.19 22.91
C THR A 264 3.90 6.13 22.14
N VAL A 265 3.49 4.94 21.68
CA VAL A 265 2.22 4.81 20.95
C VAL A 265 1.04 5.14 21.87
N LYS A 266 1.06 4.71 23.14
CA LYS A 266 0.04 5.07 24.14
C LYS A 266 -0.02 6.58 24.39
N ARG A 267 1.12 7.27 24.43
CA ARG A 267 1.21 8.74 24.53
C ARG A 267 0.51 9.37 23.33
N TYR A 268 0.87 9.00 22.10
CA TYR A 268 0.23 9.56 20.91
C TYR A 268 -1.25 9.22 20.77
N CYS A 269 -1.68 8.04 21.22
CA CYS A 269 -3.11 7.73 21.27
C CYS A 269 -3.88 8.74 22.14
N ARG A 270 -3.31 9.14 23.28
CA ARG A 270 -3.88 10.13 24.19
C ARG A 270 -3.82 11.52 23.58
N ASP A 271 -2.65 11.94 23.12
CA ASP A 271 -2.41 13.30 22.65
C ASP A 271 -3.20 13.60 21.38
N LEU A 272 -3.29 12.63 20.46
CA LEU A 272 -4.04 12.74 19.21
C LEU A 272 -5.53 12.43 19.40
N ASN A 273 -5.93 11.76 20.48
CA ASN A 273 -7.28 11.22 20.67
C ASN A 273 -7.71 10.28 19.52
N TYR A 274 -6.79 9.40 19.10
CA TYR A 274 -7.02 8.38 18.07
C TYR A 274 -6.35 7.07 18.47
N LYS A 275 -6.81 5.95 17.91
CA LYS A 275 -6.12 4.66 18.01
C LYS A 275 -5.65 4.23 16.63
N PRO A 276 -4.46 3.61 16.51
CA PRO A 276 -4.07 2.94 15.28
C PRO A 276 -5.12 1.90 14.88
N MET A 277 -5.30 1.73 13.57
CA MET A 277 -6.22 0.75 13.03
C MET A 277 -5.76 -0.66 13.42
N SER A 278 -6.66 -1.40 14.07
CA SER A 278 -6.43 -2.79 14.46
C SER A 278 -7.21 -3.78 13.61
N SER A 279 -8.22 -3.33 12.85
CA SER A 279 -8.99 -4.19 11.96
C SER A 279 -9.57 -3.42 10.78
N CYS A 280 -9.78 -4.12 9.67
CA CYS A 280 -10.48 -3.59 8.50
C CYS A 280 -11.10 -4.71 7.65
N GLU A 281 -12.21 -4.39 6.99
CA GLU A 281 -12.80 -5.24 5.94
C GLU A 281 -11.95 -5.12 4.68
N VAL A 282 -11.51 -6.27 4.15
CA VAL A 282 -10.58 -6.32 3.03
C VAL A 282 -10.95 -7.35 1.99
N LEU A 283 -10.64 -7.03 0.74
CA LEU A 283 -10.45 -8.00 -0.32
C LEU A 283 -8.95 -8.21 -0.50
N ILE A 284 -8.50 -9.45 -0.35
CA ILE A 284 -7.13 -9.87 -0.62
C ILE A 284 -7.19 -10.86 -1.78
N GLN A 285 -6.48 -10.58 -2.85
CA GLN A 285 -6.35 -11.47 -3.99
C GLN A 285 -4.88 -11.63 -4.35
N LEU A 286 -4.45 -12.88 -4.47
CA LEU A 286 -3.14 -13.22 -4.98
C LEU A 286 -3.31 -13.85 -6.35
N TYR A 287 -2.62 -13.31 -7.34
CA TYR A 287 -2.58 -13.85 -8.69
C TYR A 287 -1.19 -14.35 -9.04
N LYS A 288 -1.12 -15.20 -10.07
CA LYS A 288 0.11 -15.59 -10.74
C LYS A 288 -0.04 -15.40 -12.24
N LYS A 289 0.90 -14.69 -12.86
CA LYS A 289 0.97 -14.52 -14.31
C LYS A 289 1.18 -15.87 -14.97
N LEU A 290 0.23 -16.29 -15.80
CA LEU A 290 0.32 -17.54 -16.54
C LEU A 290 1.26 -17.35 -17.74
N ALA A 291 1.91 -18.43 -18.17
CA ALA A 291 2.58 -18.44 -19.46
C ALA A 291 1.50 -18.24 -20.53
N VAL A 292 1.68 -17.24 -21.39
CA VAL A 292 0.84 -17.09 -22.58
C VAL A 292 1.01 -18.37 -23.38
N GLN A 293 -0.02 -19.21 -23.40
CA GLN A 293 -0.01 -20.32 -24.35
C GLN A 293 0.08 -19.66 -25.72
N PRO A 294 1.08 -20.01 -26.56
CA PRO A 294 1.13 -19.48 -27.91
C PRO A 294 -0.24 -19.77 -28.50
N ALA A 295 -1.01 -18.71 -28.80
CA ALA A 295 -2.38 -18.85 -29.26
C ALA A 295 -2.35 -19.92 -30.34
N SER A 296 -2.95 -21.08 -30.05
CA SER A 296 -3.05 -22.14 -31.03
C SER A 296 -3.71 -21.45 -32.21
N ARG A 297 -2.99 -21.37 -33.34
CA ARG A 297 -3.48 -20.77 -34.58
C ARG A 297 -4.57 -21.67 -35.17
N SER A 298 -5.55 -22.08 -34.37
CA SER A 298 -6.88 -22.43 -34.85
C SER A 298 -7.44 -21.14 -35.41
N CYS A 299 -7.07 -20.90 -36.67
CA CYS A 299 -7.70 -20.00 -37.59
C CYS A 299 -9.18 -20.36 -37.57
N VAL A 300 -9.96 -19.72 -36.72
CA VAL A 300 -11.42 -19.69 -36.86
C VAL A 300 -11.64 -18.81 -38.07
N ILE A 301 -11.53 -19.41 -39.26
CA ILE A 301 -12.12 -18.88 -40.48
C ILE A 301 -13.62 -18.84 -40.17
N SER A 302 -14.12 -17.69 -39.73
CA SER A 302 -15.56 -17.45 -39.69
C SER A 302 -16.05 -17.45 -41.13
N GLN A 303 -16.43 -18.63 -41.63
CA GLN A 303 -17.34 -18.75 -42.76
C GLN A 303 -18.71 -18.26 -42.29
N ASP A 304 -18.89 -16.94 -42.20
CA ASP A 304 -20.23 -16.38 -41.99
C ASP A 304 -20.35 -15.01 -42.64
N ARG A 305 -20.35 -15.01 -43.98
CA ARG A 305 -20.86 -13.93 -44.82
C ARG A 305 -21.46 -14.53 -46.08
N ASN A 306 -22.62 -15.16 -45.98
CA ASN A 306 -23.55 -15.33 -47.10
C ASN A 306 -24.97 -15.62 -46.56
N ASN A 307 -25.61 -14.60 -45.98
CA ASN A 307 -27.07 -14.53 -45.93
C ASN A 307 -27.50 -13.06 -46.08
N ARG A 308 -27.49 -12.59 -47.34
CA ARG A 308 -28.22 -11.39 -47.75
C ARG A 308 -29.62 -11.83 -48.18
N ILE A 309 -30.62 -11.45 -47.40
CA ILE A 309 -32.04 -11.48 -47.78
C ILE A 309 -32.28 -10.33 -48.77
N PRO A 310 -32.91 -10.56 -49.94
CA PRO A 310 -33.29 -9.47 -50.84
C PRO A 310 -34.60 -8.83 -50.40
N LEU A 311 -34.56 -7.51 -50.14
CA LEU A 311 -35.74 -6.66 -49.97
C LEU A 311 -36.37 -6.38 -51.35
N GLN A 312 -37.62 -6.81 -51.53
CA GLN A 312 -38.45 -6.46 -52.69
C GLN A 312 -39.09 -5.08 -52.52
N HIS A 313 -39.13 -4.35 -53.63
CA HIS A 313 -39.73 -3.04 -53.82
C HIS A 313 -41.26 -3.02 -53.77
N SER A 314 -41.82 -1.98 -53.15
CA SER A 314 -42.95 -1.17 -53.65
C SER A 314 -42.70 0.25 -53.10
N GLY A 315 -42.81 1.36 -53.81
CA GLY A 315 -43.52 1.69 -55.03
C GLY A 315 -44.40 2.91 -54.72
N SER A 316 -43.85 4.13 -54.74
CA SER A 316 -44.62 5.38 -54.76
C SER A 316 -43.74 6.57 -55.16
N SER A 317 -43.95 7.01 -56.39
CA SER A 317 -43.48 8.22 -57.07
C SER A 317 -44.18 9.49 -56.56
N VAL A 318 -43.47 10.62 -56.38
CA VAL A 318 -43.86 12.00 -56.80
C VAL A 318 -42.62 12.92 -56.85
N ASP A 319 -42.40 13.52 -58.03
CA ASP A 319 -41.81 14.81 -58.44
C ASP A 319 -40.50 15.45 -57.87
N ARG A 320 -39.46 15.41 -58.72
CA ARG A 320 -38.88 16.55 -59.48
C ARG A 320 -38.57 17.87 -58.75
N ILE A 321 -37.28 18.17 -58.49
CA ILE A 321 -36.53 19.42 -58.88
C ILE A 321 -35.00 19.12 -58.89
N GLN A 322 -34.33 19.47 -59.99
CA GLN A 322 -32.88 19.75 -60.13
C GLN A 322 -32.75 21.24 -60.56
N PRO A 323 -31.56 21.90 -60.64
CA PRO A 323 -30.19 21.49 -60.28
C PRO A 323 -29.38 22.57 -59.50
N GLY A 324 -28.17 22.23 -59.05
CA GLY A 324 -27.17 23.20 -58.59
C GLY A 324 -25.77 22.59 -58.56
N ALA A 325 -25.00 22.81 -59.62
CA ALA A 325 -23.59 22.43 -59.75
C ALA A 325 -22.68 23.39 -58.95
N HIS A 326 -21.50 22.96 -58.51
CA HIS A 326 -20.21 23.65 -58.74
C HIS A 326 -18.99 22.91 -58.15
N HIS A 327 -17.93 22.85 -58.97
CA HIS A 327 -16.48 22.76 -58.69
C HIS A 327 -15.91 21.62 -57.82
N ARG A 328 -15.18 20.64 -58.39
CA ARG A 328 -13.77 20.66 -58.88
C ARG A 328 -12.78 21.34 -57.91
N ASN A 329 -11.85 20.55 -57.38
CA ASN A 329 -10.42 20.76 -57.60
C ASN A 329 -9.61 19.48 -57.36
N ASN A 330 -8.91 19.08 -58.42
CA ASN A 330 -7.75 18.19 -58.41
C ASN A 330 -6.56 18.94 -57.78
N VAL A 331 -5.75 18.24 -57.00
CA VAL A 331 -4.29 18.43 -57.03
C VAL A 331 -3.66 17.04 -56.97
N ASP A 332 -3.11 16.63 -58.12
CA ASP A 332 -2.05 15.64 -58.21
C ASP A 332 -0.80 16.22 -57.53
N ASP A 333 -0.09 15.42 -56.73
CA ASP A 333 1.37 15.47 -56.81
C ASP A 333 2.00 14.11 -56.51
N ARG A 334 2.96 13.81 -57.38
CA ARG A 334 3.67 12.54 -57.56
C ARG A 334 5.08 12.67 -57.00
N LEU A 335 5.67 11.51 -56.69
CA LEU A 335 7.10 11.18 -56.56
C LEU A 335 7.80 11.55 -55.23
N SER A 336 8.21 10.53 -54.48
CA SER A 336 9.63 10.13 -54.49
C SER A 336 9.87 8.84 -53.70
N SER A 337 10.60 7.95 -54.34
CA SER A 337 11.14 6.66 -53.92
C SER A 337 12.34 6.76 -52.96
N SER A 338 12.74 5.59 -52.43
CA SER A 338 13.97 5.27 -51.67
C SER A 338 13.88 5.55 -50.16
N SER A 339 14.32 4.70 -49.22
CA SER A 339 15.21 3.53 -49.26
C SER A 339 15.07 2.77 -47.93
N GLN A 340 14.97 1.44 -47.98
CA GLN A 340 15.09 0.58 -46.79
C GLN A 340 16.56 0.34 -46.42
N PRO A 341 16.93 0.29 -45.13
CA PRO A 341 18.13 -0.40 -44.71
C PRO A 341 17.81 -1.84 -44.29
N ARG A 342 18.45 -2.77 -44.99
CA ARG A 342 18.64 -4.17 -44.57
C ARG A 342 19.54 -4.17 -43.33
N TYR A 343 19.13 -4.86 -42.26
CA TYR A 343 20.07 -5.30 -41.23
C TYR A 343 20.33 -6.79 -41.38
N SER A 344 21.59 -7.06 -41.69
CA SER A 344 22.24 -8.36 -41.81
C SER A 344 22.44 -9.01 -40.44
N SER A 345 22.07 -10.27 -40.39
CA SER A 345 22.48 -11.31 -39.43
C SER A 345 24.00 -11.43 -39.29
N LEU A 346 24.47 -11.76 -38.06
CA LEU A 346 25.58 -12.68 -37.66
C LEU A 346 26.03 -12.35 -36.20
N PRO A 347 26.78 -13.22 -35.50
CA PRO A 347 26.45 -14.57 -35.06
C PRO A 347 26.58 -14.76 -33.52
N ALA A 348 26.21 -15.95 -33.05
CA ALA A 348 26.37 -16.41 -31.67
C ALA A 348 27.85 -16.45 -31.22
N ALA A 349 28.11 -16.08 -29.96
CA ALA A 349 29.36 -16.35 -29.29
C ALA A 349 29.14 -16.75 -27.82
N SER A 350 29.92 -17.76 -27.44
CA SER A 350 29.90 -18.56 -26.22
C SER A 350 30.56 -17.87 -25.03
N SER A 351 30.03 -18.22 -23.85
CA SER A 351 30.60 -18.22 -22.50
C SER A 351 32.10 -17.93 -22.33
N ARG A 352 32.44 -17.04 -21.39
CA ARG A 352 33.51 -17.28 -20.41
C ARG A 352 33.42 -16.35 -19.19
N SER A 353 33.45 -17.03 -18.04
CA SER A 353 33.73 -16.53 -16.70
C SER A 353 35.05 -15.76 -16.64
N LEU A 354 35.09 -14.65 -15.91
CA LEU A 354 36.29 -14.16 -15.24
C LEU A 354 35.88 -13.41 -13.96
N VAL A 355 36.49 -13.87 -12.88
CA VAL A 355 36.38 -13.48 -11.47
C VAL A 355 37.68 -12.74 -11.10
N LEU A 356 37.61 -11.90 -10.06
CA LEU A 356 38.69 -11.15 -9.35
C LEU A 356 39.03 -9.75 -9.91
N HIS A 357 39.34 -8.71 -9.12
CA HIS A 357 39.97 -8.63 -7.80
C HIS A 357 39.50 -7.42 -6.95
N ASP A 358 39.54 -7.64 -5.62
CA ASP A 358 39.98 -6.78 -4.51
C ASP A 358 39.49 -5.34 -4.30
N PHE A 359 38.88 -5.13 -3.12
CA PHE A 359 39.47 -4.27 -2.10
C PHE A 359 39.16 -4.85 -0.70
N ALA A 360 40.21 -5.27 0.02
CA ALA A 360 40.15 -5.66 1.42
C ALA A 360 41.26 -4.94 2.22
N ASN A 361 40.95 -4.74 3.51
CA ASN A 361 41.81 -4.46 4.67
C ASN A 361 42.14 -3.01 5.06
N ARG A 362 41.65 -2.63 6.26
CA ARG A 362 42.40 -2.41 7.53
C ARG A 362 41.47 -1.65 8.51
N ARG A 363 41.38 -1.90 9.83
CA ARG A 363 42.39 -2.30 10.83
C ARG A 363 41.79 -3.11 12.00
N HIS A 364 42.64 -4.01 12.49
CA HIS A 364 42.60 -4.65 13.80
C HIS A 364 42.99 -3.68 14.94
N VAL A 365 42.43 -4.01 16.12
CA VAL A 365 42.77 -3.59 17.49
C VAL A 365 44.18 -4.05 17.89
N PRO A 366 44.91 -3.28 18.72
CA PRO A 366 45.93 -3.83 19.59
C PRO A 366 45.60 -3.68 21.08
N THR A 367 45.97 -4.73 21.81
CA THR A 367 46.00 -4.88 23.27
C THR A 367 47.10 -4.05 23.93
N SER A 368 46.84 -3.59 25.16
CA SER A 368 47.78 -2.96 26.14
C SER A 368 48.97 -3.90 26.49
N PRO A 369 50.07 -3.44 27.14
CA PRO A 369 50.03 -3.03 28.57
C PRO A 369 51.14 -2.06 29.12
N VAL A 370 50.97 -1.69 30.41
CA VAL A 370 51.96 -1.26 31.45
C VAL A 370 52.38 0.23 31.58
N ASP A 371 52.02 0.75 32.77
CA ASP A 371 52.64 1.69 33.74
C ASP A 371 53.54 2.88 33.32
N GLY A 372 53.26 4.02 33.95
CA GLY A 372 54.20 5.14 34.06
C GLY A 372 53.56 6.43 34.58
N ASP A 373 53.65 6.66 35.88
CA ASP A 373 53.42 7.96 36.55
C ASP A 373 54.28 9.08 35.93
N SER A 374 53.73 10.29 35.78
CA SER A 374 54.43 11.55 36.11
C SER A 374 53.54 12.78 35.92
N ASP A 375 53.59 13.62 36.95
CA ASP A 375 53.13 15.00 37.04
C ASP A 375 53.43 15.85 35.79
N SER A 376 52.52 16.76 35.43
CA SER A 376 52.85 18.20 35.38
C SER A 376 51.64 19.06 35.00
N SER A 377 51.49 20.08 35.84
CA SER A 377 50.66 21.28 35.77
C SER A 377 50.97 22.18 34.56
N TYR A 378 49.91 22.72 33.93
CA TYR A 378 49.80 24.05 33.28
C TYR A 378 48.29 24.32 33.13
N ASP A 379 47.64 25.14 33.95
CA ASP A 379 47.55 26.62 33.93
C ASP A 379 47.50 27.25 32.52
N ASN A 380 46.31 27.79 32.21
CA ASN A 380 45.98 29.03 31.47
C ASN A 380 44.49 28.92 31.06
N SER A 381 43.55 29.51 31.81
CA SER A 381 43.14 30.93 31.80
C SER A 381 42.55 31.40 30.46
N ASP A 382 41.27 31.77 30.57
CA ASP A 382 40.55 32.82 29.84
C ASP A 382 40.32 32.63 28.33
N ASP A 383 39.04 32.51 27.95
CA ASP A 383 38.41 33.57 27.15
C ASP A 383 36.88 33.43 27.10
N ASP A 384 36.26 34.56 27.39
CA ASP A 384 34.84 34.89 27.38
C ASP A 384 34.16 34.63 26.04
N ASN A 385 32.88 34.21 26.08
CA ASN A 385 31.87 34.61 25.11
C ASN A 385 30.46 34.27 25.63
N SER A 386 29.95 35.12 26.52
CA SER A 386 28.54 35.23 26.85
C SER A 386 27.84 36.11 25.80
N TYR A 387 26.99 35.50 24.96
CA TYR A 387 26.01 36.25 24.17
C TYR A 387 24.75 36.43 25.01
N GLU A 388 24.58 37.62 25.57
CA GLU A 388 23.28 38.13 26.03
C GLU A 388 22.38 38.34 24.80
N TYR A 389 21.17 37.77 24.84
CA TYR A 389 20.09 38.12 23.91
C TYR A 389 19.11 38.99 24.68
N ASP A 390 19.10 40.27 24.33
CA ASP A 390 18.07 41.24 24.71
C ASP A 390 16.73 40.79 24.13
N SER A 391 15.76 40.55 25.01
CA SER A 391 14.36 40.31 24.68
C SER A 391 13.59 41.61 24.88
N ASP A 392 13.50 42.41 23.82
CA ASP A 392 12.60 43.57 23.73
C ASP A 392 11.41 43.24 22.81
N ASP A 393 10.24 43.21 23.46
CA ASP A 393 8.92 43.66 23.01
C ASP A 393 8.66 43.82 21.50
N ARG A 394 7.69 43.03 21.02
CA ARG A 394 6.72 43.52 20.03
C ARG A 394 5.46 42.67 20.01
N ASP A 395 4.42 43.21 20.66
CA ASP A 395 3.03 42.87 20.43
C ASP A 395 2.67 43.14 18.96
N TYR A 396 2.10 42.14 18.29
CA TYR A 396 1.42 42.32 17.02
C TYR A 396 0.01 41.71 17.15
N ASP A 397 -0.96 42.59 17.29
CA ASP A 397 -2.37 42.34 16.99
C ASP A 397 -2.49 41.93 15.52
N TYR A 398 -3.16 40.79 15.28
CA TYR A 398 -3.63 40.41 13.95
C TYR A 398 -5.15 40.47 13.94
N ASP A 399 -5.65 41.55 13.32
CA ASP A 399 -7.04 41.72 12.95
C ASP A 399 -7.44 40.76 11.82
N ASP A 400 -8.74 40.44 11.86
CA ASP A 400 -9.54 39.61 10.98
C ASP A 400 -9.22 39.76 9.48
N TYR A 401 -9.11 38.60 8.82
CA TYR A 401 -9.43 38.48 7.40
C TYR A 401 -10.56 37.47 7.21
N ASP A 402 -11.73 38.03 6.90
CA ASP A 402 -12.87 37.40 6.24
C ASP A 402 -12.40 36.48 5.12
N SER A 403 -12.79 35.21 5.19
CA SER A 403 -12.66 34.27 4.08
C SER A 403 -14.05 33.87 3.60
N ASN A 404 -14.31 34.31 2.36
CA ASN A 404 -15.50 34.12 1.55
C ASN A 404 -16.10 32.70 1.62
N ASP A 405 -17.39 32.68 1.93
CA ASP A 405 -18.32 31.59 1.66
C ASP A 405 -18.45 31.33 0.16
N CYS A 406 -18.22 30.09 -0.27
CA CYS A 406 -18.70 29.57 -1.55
C CYS A 406 -19.97 28.74 -1.29
N TYR A 407 -21.12 29.41 -1.26
CA TYR A 407 -22.44 28.80 -1.40
C TYR A 407 -22.97 29.14 -2.80
N ASP A 408 -22.84 28.22 -3.75
CA ASP A 408 -23.57 28.27 -5.01
C ASP A 408 -24.73 27.27 -4.93
N GLY A 409 -25.92 27.82 -4.69
CA GLY A 409 -27.20 27.12 -4.79
C GLY A 409 -27.63 26.98 -6.26
N TYR A 410 -27.87 25.75 -6.67
CA TYR A 410 -28.79 25.40 -7.75
C TYR A 410 -30.12 25.05 -7.04
N GLY A 411 -31.26 25.68 -7.32
CA GLY A 411 -31.87 25.89 -8.62
C GLY A 411 -33.16 25.09 -8.62
N ASP A 412 -34.25 25.74 -8.19
CA ASP A 412 -35.58 25.16 -8.01
C ASP A 412 -36.13 24.55 -9.31
N TYR A 413 -36.69 23.34 -9.20
CA TYR A 413 -37.61 22.79 -10.18
C TYR A 413 -39.02 22.87 -9.60
N ASP A 414 -39.85 23.68 -10.24
CA ASP A 414 -41.30 23.70 -10.10
C ASP A 414 -41.87 22.33 -10.49
N CYS A 415 -42.55 21.68 -9.56
CA CYS A 415 -43.54 20.65 -9.84
C CYS A 415 -44.82 21.02 -9.10
N ASP A 416 -45.74 21.61 -9.87
CA ASP A 416 -47.16 21.63 -9.57
C ASP A 416 -47.65 20.19 -9.33
N ASP A 417 -48.38 19.97 -8.24
CA ASP A 417 -49.47 18.99 -8.22
C ASP A 417 -50.46 19.35 -7.10
N ASP A 418 -51.61 19.81 -7.57
CA ASP A 418 -52.86 20.03 -6.83
C ASP A 418 -53.34 18.75 -6.14
N TYR A 419 -53.62 18.80 -4.84
CA TYR A 419 -54.71 18.03 -4.23
C TYR A 419 -55.29 18.76 -3.02
N ASP A 420 -56.41 19.42 -3.26
CA ASP A 420 -57.44 19.73 -2.27
C ASP A 420 -58.09 18.43 -1.76
N SER A 421 -58.16 18.26 -0.44
CA SER A 421 -59.44 18.00 0.22
C SER A 421 -59.28 18.00 1.75
N ASP A 422 -59.95 18.98 2.34
CA ASP A 422 -60.55 19.04 3.67
C ASP A 422 -60.81 17.67 4.34
N ASP A 423 -60.57 17.53 5.66
CA ASP A 423 -61.56 17.96 6.67
C ASP A 423 -61.17 17.55 8.12
N ASN A 424 -61.39 18.51 9.03
CA ASN A 424 -61.80 18.40 10.44
C ASN A 424 -60.90 17.87 11.60
N ARG A 425 -60.64 18.82 12.53
CA ARG A 425 -60.82 18.78 14.02
C ARG A 425 -59.79 17.96 14.82
N ASN A 426 -59.32 18.37 16.01
CA ASN A 426 -59.66 19.46 16.93
C ASN A 426 -58.57 19.52 18.04
N ASP A 427 -58.49 20.69 18.67
CA ASP A 427 -58.18 20.93 20.10
C ASP A 427 -56.72 20.83 20.62
N CYS A 428 -56.14 22.02 20.75
CA CYS A 428 -55.62 22.65 21.98
C CYS A 428 -54.83 21.79 22.98
N TYR A 429 -53.53 22.10 23.16
CA TYR A 429 -52.95 22.32 24.48
C TYR A 429 -51.76 23.30 24.39
N ASP A 430 -51.86 24.37 25.17
CA ASP A 430 -50.81 25.34 25.51
C ASP A 430 -49.71 24.69 26.38
N GLY A 431 -48.47 25.20 26.27
CA GLY A 431 -47.65 25.41 27.47
C GLY A 431 -46.17 25.05 27.39
N HIS A 432 -45.35 26.09 27.28
CA HIS A 432 -44.04 26.34 27.92
C HIS A 432 -42.77 25.57 27.49
N ASP A 433 -41.83 26.36 26.96
CA ASP A 433 -40.46 26.61 27.44
C ASP A 433 -39.67 25.43 28.06
N ASP A 434 -38.57 25.04 27.43
CA ASP A 434 -37.23 25.48 27.85
C ASP A 434 -36.13 24.90 26.96
N TYR A 435 -35.12 25.74 26.72
CA TYR A 435 -33.84 25.39 26.10
C TYR A 435 -33.09 24.38 26.97
N ASP A 436 -32.50 23.35 26.37
CA ASP A 436 -31.13 22.93 26.67
C ASP A 436 -30.61 22.00 25.56
N ASN A 437 -29.70 22.56 24.77
CA ASN A 437 -28.76 21.85 23.92
C ASN A 437 -27.70 21.22 24.81
N ASP A 438 -27.53 19.90 24.77
CA ASP A 438 -26.27 19.22 25.09
C ASP A 438 -26.30 17.78 24.52
N ASP A 439 -26.19 17.67 23.20
CA ASP A 439 -25.90 16.40 22.51
C ASP A 439 -24.39 16.09 22.65
N TYR A 440 -24.02 15.55 23.82
CA TYR A 440 -22.72 14.91 24.05
C TYR A 440 -22.80 13.45 23.59
N ASP A 441 -22.48 13.23 22.31
CA ASP A 441 -22.42 11.92 21.69
C ASP A 441 -21.18 11.14 22.17
N SER A 442 -21.33 10.43 23.30
CA SER A 442 -20.33 9.59 23.94
C SER A 442 -20.17 8.27 23.18
N TYR A 443 -19.20 8.20 22.28
CA TYR A 443 -18.81 6.93 21.64
C TYR A 443 -18.00 6.05 22.60
N ARG A 444 -18.73 5.24 23.39
CA ARG A 444 -18.21 4.12 24.15
C ARG A 444 -17.88 2.98 23.18
N TYR A 445 -16.59 2.75 22.92
CA TYR A 445 -16.14 1.49 22.31
C TYR A 445 -16.23 0.40 23.38
N ASP A 446 -17.29 -0.40 23.35
CA ASP A 446 -17.36 -1.62 24.13
C ASP A 446 -16.33 -2.64 23.58
N CYS A 447 -15.37 -2.96 24.45
CA CYS A 447 -14.46 -4.08 24.25
C CYS A 447 -15.24 -5.38 24.47
N TYR A 448 -15.42 -6.18 23.42
CA TYR A 448 -15.82 -7.57 23.58
C TYR A 448 -14.58 -8.44 23.81
N GLU A 449 -14.51 -9.02 25.00
CA GLU A 449 -13.77 -10.24 25.29
C GLU A 449 -14.56 -11.42 24.72
N GLU A 450 -14.12 -11.95 23.59
CA GLU A 450 -14.37 -13.33 23.17
C GLU A 450 -13.54 -13.56 21.91
N TYR A 451 -12.62 -14.54 21.92
CA TYR A 451 -12.29 -15.44 20.80
C TYR A 451 -11.03 -16.23 21.15
N ASP A 452 -11.24 -17.42 21.74
CA ASP A 452 -10.22 -18.48 21.87
C ASP A 452 -10.52 -19.68 20.93
N TYR A 453 -11.40 -19.51 19.94
CA TYR A 453 -11.95 -20.62 19.13
C TYR A 453 -11.52 -20.67 17.66
N MET A 454 -10.58 -19.85 17.22
CA MET A 454 -10.16 -19.80 15.81
C MET A 454 -8.76 -20.39 15.52
N TYR A 455 -8.03 -20.85 16.55
CA TYR A 455 -6.65 -21.32 16.37
C TYR A 455 -6.53 -22.79 15.95
N ASP A 456 -7.50 -23.65 16.28
CA ASP A 456 -7.39 -25.11 16.04
C ASP A 456 -7.91 -25.60 14.68
N LYS A 457 -8.66 -24.79 13.92
CA LYS A 457 -9.32 -25.28 12.68
C LYS A 457 -8.44 -25.21 11.43
N TYR A 458 -7.31 -24.51 11.45
CA TYR A 458 -6.51 -24.22 10.24
C TYR A 458 -5.07 -24.76 10.25
N TYR A 459 -4.61 -25.37 11.34
CA TYR A 459 -3.27 -25.98 11.44
C TYR A 459 -3.32 -27.52 11.58
N GLY A 460 -4.18 -28.17 10.79
CA GLY A 460 -4.12 -29.61 10.56
C GLY A 460 -2.90 -29.97 9.71
N PHE A 461 -1.76 -30.19 10.36
CA PHE A 461 -0.62 -30.88 9.75
C PHE A 461 -0.98 -32.36 9.59
N ASP A 462 -1.37 -32.77 8.38
CA ASP A 462 -1.33 -34.16 7.95
C ASP A 462 0.14 -34.52 7.68
N ASP A 463 0.84 -35.04 8.69
CA ASP A 463 2.11 -35.74 8.49
C ASP A 463 1.94 -37.24 8.77
N LYS A 464 1.79 -37.95 7.64
CA LYS A 464 2.17 -39.34 7.36
C LYS A 464 2.48 -40.24 8.57
N LYS A 465 1.52 -41.13 8.85
CA LYS A 465 1.82 -42.52 9.24
C LYS A 465 2.47 -43.23 8.05
N ASP A 466 3.68 -43.73 8.22
CA ASP A 466 4.01 -45.14 8.00
C ASP A 466 5.51 -45.43 8.19
N ARG A 467 5.76 -46.56 8.88
CA ARG A 467 7.02 -47.29 9.14
C ARG A 467 7.85 -46.78 10.32
N TYR A 468 7.86 -47.57 11.40
CA TYR A 468 9.03 -48.34 11.82
C TYR A 468 8.59 -49.36 12.88
N ASP A 469 8.49 -50.63 12.47
CA ASP A 469 8.66 -51.80 13.36
C ASP A 469 10.16 -52.11 13.39
N GLY A 470 10.72 -52.35 14.57
CA GLY A 470 12.11 -52.78 14.70
C GLY A 470 12.64 -52.71 16.12
N CYS A 471 12.61 -53.85 16.81
CA CYS A 471 13.18 -54.16 18.11
C CYS A 471 14.62 -53.64 18.29
N HIS A 472 14.96 -53.21 19.52
CA HIS A 472 16.19 -53.62 20.19
C HIS A 472 16.11 -53.34 21.70
N GLU A 473 16.20 -54.41 22.48
CA GLU A 473 16.62 -54.42 23.89
C GLU A 473 17.99 -53.74 24.03
N TYR A 474 18.17 -52.93 25.07
CA TYR A 474 19.39 -52.94 25.90
C TYR A 474 19.06 -52.40 27.30
N ASP A 475 19.46 -53.18 28.30
CA ASP A 475 19.60 -52.83 29.70
C ASP A 475 20.49 -51.59 29.90
N CYS A 476 20.25 -50.84 30.97
CA CYS A 476 21.29 -50.47 31.94
C CYS A 476 20.69 -49.72 33.15
N ASP A 477 21.15 -50.17 34.32
CA ASP A 477 20.96 -49.71 35.69
C ASP A 477 21.49 -48.29 36.00
N ASP A 478 21.17 -47.86 37.23
CA ASP A 478 21.83 -46.86 38.08
C ASP A 478 21.58 -45.37 37.76
N SER A 479 21.38 -44.43 38.71
CA SER A 479 21.32 -44.40 40.17
C SER A 479 20.92 -42.97 40.62
N TYR A 480 20.28 -42.86 41.79
CA TYR A 480 20.31 -41.76 42.78
C TYR A 480 20.58 -40.29 42.38
N ASN A 481 19.65 -39.37 42.72
CA ASN A 481 19.73 -38.58 43.95
C ASN A 481 18.52 -37.64 44.17
N ASP A 482 17.91 -37.83 45.33
CA ASP A 482 17.04 -36.91 46.08
C ASP A 482 17.81 -35.65 46.52
N TYR A 483 17.13 -34.49 46.53
CA TYR A 483 17.34 -33.46 47.55
C TYR A 483 16.03 -32.72 47.81
N ASP A 484 15.49 -33.00 48.99
CA ASP A 484 14.41 -32.31 49.66
C ASP A 484 14.94 -31.13 50.50
N ASP A 485 14.08 -30.11 50.59
CA ASP A 485 13.70 -29.36 51.80
C ASP A 485 14.73 -28.45 52.51
N TYR A 486 14.41 -27.15 52.55
CA TYR A 486 14.73 -26.28 53.68
C TYR A 486 13.69 -25.15 53.78
N ASP A 487 12.68 -25.39 54.60
CA ASP A 487 11.87 -24.36 55.27
C ASP A 487 12.22 -24.33 56.76
N ARG A 488 12.51 -23.14 57.33
CA ARG A 488 12.01 -22.69 58.64
C ARG A 488 12.62 -21.38 59.19
N ASN A 489 11.68 -20.47 59.49
CA ASN A 489 11.46 -19.80 60.79
C ASN A 489 12.16 -18.46 61.14
N LYS A 490 11.36 -17.38 61.19
CA LYS A 490 10.75 -16.73 62.41
C LYS A 490 10.28 -15.30 62.06
N ARG A 491 8.98 -14.99 62.07
CA ARG A 491 8.15 -14.51 63.21
C ARG A 491 8.65 -13.23 63.90
N LEU A 492 8.07 -12.08 63.54
CA LEU A 492 7.15 -11.30 64.36
C LEU A 492 6.22 -10.48 63.46
#